data_AF-A0AAV6I6H0-F1
#
_entry.id   AF-A0AAV6I6H0-F1
#
_cell.length_a   1.000
_cell.length_b   1.000
_cell.length_c   1.000
_cell.angle_alpha   90.00
_cell.angle_beta   90.00
_cell.angle_gamma   90.00
#
_symmetry.space_group_name_H-M   'P 1'
#
loop_
_entity.id
_entity.type
_entity.pdbx_description
1 polymer ?
#
loop_
_entity_poly.entity_id
_entity_poly.type
_entity_poly.pdbx_seq_one_letter_code
_entity_poly.pdbx_strand_id
1 'polypeptide(L)'
;MANEAKVKGNAAFSAGNYADAIRHYTEAIYLSPDDHVLYSNRSAAYASRLQNYSDAVSAYKKGLELDPANQVLQSSLREARNESFETHLIEEDGTLNGVELDKFLKKVNLAECGLDYAVVSIMGPQSSVFYAKFHVHVHVHFALPLGKTTKGIWMARCADIEPCTLVMDVEGSDGEERKDDTAFERRSGLFALAVSHIVLINMFYTSVGLENAASKPLLENVLQGVLRLFSPRKTTLMFVVRDLVEMTQLDICKRDLMKNIQKIWDSIPKPERHKRTPLSTFFNIEVEGLPNFMEKKDKFKEQVEILRQRFNRSIAPGGLAGDRRDTTPGSDFSVSAQRIWKIIKEDRELDLPKHTAMIANIRCEEIVAKKLKAFDENEERRQLEEGAKTNPSPGFRKEYNKIINSCLDGYDKETEYYDEGVRSEKRKPLKEKMMLLVQSAVQSIFAHIGSRTLEEFKEAFHNAFKKGKNAKVAADNCKEAWMKSFDDRCADVIVEQAICNTFEEREKLQRAIDSYVEVKCLQKEKKGLEKVVAIGLAGAAIVTVGVVGGTAALAAGVMSGSFPALAGGALPAAAVVVDTAATALPNAVVTAVVTGATAAGALIAGESVAFSPH
;
A
#
# COMPACT_ATOMS: atom_id res chain seq x y z
N MET A 1 -61.52 16.80 7.48
CA MET A 1 -60.61 16.51 8.61
C MET A 1 -59.17 16.30 8.13
N ALA A 2 -58.84 15.27 7.34
CA ALA A 2 -57.47 15.06 6.83
C ALA A 2 -56.91 16.25 6.02
N ASN A 3 -57.72 16.80 5.11
CA ASN A 3 -57.32 17.96 4.29
C ASN A 3 -57.10 19.23 5.14
N GLU A 4 -57.82 19.38 6.24
CA GLU A 4 -57.66 20.50 7.17
C GLU A 4 -56.33 20.40 7.94
N ALA A 5 -55.98 19.20 8.41
CA ALA A 5 -54.68 18.92 9.01
C ALA A 5 -53.53 19.12 8.01
N LYS A 6 -53.71 18.72 6.74
CA LYS A 6 -52.74 19.00 5.66
C LYS A 6 -52.52 20.50 5.46
N VAL A 7 -53.59 21.30 5.41
CA VAL A 7 -53.51 22.76 5.25
C VAL A 7 -52.78 23.40 6.44
N LYS A 8 -53.09 22.97 7.68
CA LYS A 8 -52.36 23.42 8.88
C LYS A 8 -50.88 23.05 8.83
N GLY A 9 -50.54 21.84 8.35
CA GLY A 9 -49.17 21.40 8.14
C GLY A 9 -48.42 22.25 7.10
N ASN A 10 -49.05 22.54 5.96
CA ASN A 10 -48.48 23.39 4.91
C ASN A 10 -48.23 24.83 5.41
N ALA A 11 -49.17 25.38 6.18
CA ALA A 11 -49.03 26.71 6.77
C ALA A 11 -47.88 26.76 7.79
N ALA A 12 -47.79 25.75 8.67
CA ALA A 12 -46.68 25.64 9.63
C ALA A 12 -45.33 25.44 8.93
N PHE A 13 -45.28 24.66 7.85
CA PHE A 13 -44.06 24.46 7.06
C PHE A 13 -43.60 25.76 6.40
N SER A 14 -44.52 26.52 5.81
CA SER A 14 -44.23 27.82 5.18
C SER A 14 -43.78 28.88 6.19
N ALA A 15 -44.23 28.76 7.45
CA ALA A 15 -43.81 29.61 8.55
C ALA A 15 -42.43 29.20 9.16
N GLY A 16 -41.77 28.17 8.64
CA GLY A 16 -40.52 27.63 9.20
C GLY A 16 -40.71 26.84 10.52
N ASN A 17 -41.95 26.65 10.97
CA ASN A 17 -42.29 25.89 12.17
C ASN A 17 -42.38 24.39 11.84
N TYR A 18 -41.25 23.80 11.50
CA TYR A 18 -41.19 22.42 11.01
C TYR A 18 -41.69 21.39 12.04
N ALA A 19 -41.56 21.66 13.34
CA ALA A 19 -42.06 20.78 14.40
C ALA A 19 -43.59 20.63 14.36
N ASP A 20 -44.30 21.74 14.22
CA ASP A 20 -45.76 21.74 14.09
C ASP A 20 -46.21 21.21 12.72
N ALA A 21 -45.44 21.48 11.66
CA ALA A 21 -45.69 20.90 10.35
C ALA A 21 -45.69 19.37 10.40
N ILE A 22 -44.66 18.76 11.02
CA ILE A 22 -44.56 17.31 11.22
C ILE A 22 -45.76 16.77 12.01
N ARG A 23 -46.16 17.47 13.09
CA ARG A 23 -47.30 17.07 13.92
C ARG A 23 -48.59 17.04 13.10
N HIS A 24 -48.88 18.10 12.35
CA HIS A 24 -50.08 18.22 11.52
C HIS A 24 -50.08 17.27 10.33
N TYR A 25 -48.93 17.03 9.68
CA TYR A 25 -48.84 16.00 8.65
C TYR A 25 -49.02 14.60 9.21
N THR A 26 -48.54 14.32 10.41
CA THR A 26 -48.74 13.02 11.07
C THR A 26 -50.22 12.79 11.40
N GLU A 27 -50.92 13.83 11.86
CA GLU A 27 -52.37 13.82 12.05
C GLU A 27 -53.12 13.60 10.72
N ALA A 28 -52.70 14.27 9.64
CA ALA A 28 -53.27 14.07 8.32
C ALA A 28 -53.07 12.63 7.81
N ILE A 29 -51.88 12.05 8.00
CA ILE A 29 -51.55 10.67 7.62
C ILE A 29 -52.39 9.67 8.42
N TYR A 30 -52.61 9.92 9.71
CA TYR A 30 -53.48 9.06 10.52
C TYR A 30 -54.91 9.00 9.97
N LEU A 31 -55.40 10.11 9.41
CA LEU A 31 -56.74 10.21 8.83
C LEU A 31 -56.80 9.77 7.35
N SER A 32 -55.67 9.71 6.66
CA SER A 32 -55.58 9.33 5.23
C SER A 32 -54.21 8.66 4.97
N PRO A 33 -54.04 7.39 5.36
CA PRO A 33 -52.75 6.71 5.35
C PRO A 33 -52.23 6.35 3.95
N ASP A 34 -53.09 6.43 2.92
CA ASP A 34 -52.77 6.07 1.53
C ASP A 34 -52.42 7.28 0.65
N ASP A 35 -52.42 8.50 1.21
CA ASP A 35 -52.06 9.72 0.46
C ASP A 35 -50.53 9.93 0.48
N HIS A 36 -49.87 9.54 -0.61
CA HIS A 36 -48.42 9.67 -0.79
C HIS A 36 -47.92 11.13 -0.64
N VAL A 37 -48.76 12.15 -0.93
CA VAL A 37 -48.40 13.57 -0.83
C VAL A 37 -48.15 13.95 0.63
N LEU A 38 -48.90 13.38 1.57
CA LEU A 38 -48.71 13.65 2.99
C LEU A 38 -47.37 13.13 3.50
N TYR A 39 -46.93 11.97 2.99
CA TYR A 39 -45.60 11.44 3.30
C TYR A 39 -44.51 12.32 2.70
N SER A 40 -44.67 12.78 1.45
CA SER A 40 -43.75 13.73 0.81
C SER A 40 -43.57 15.02 1.63
N ASN A 41 -44.68 15.65 2.00
CA ASN A 41 -44.68 16.91 2.75
C ASN A 41 -44.09 16.73 4.15
N ARG A 42 -44.35 15.59 4.79
CA ARG A 42 -43.74 15.26 6.08
C ARG A 42 -42.24 15.01 5.94
N SER A 43 -41.78 14.35 4.88
CA SER A 43 -40.35 14.15 4.62
C SER A 43 -39.62 15.48 4.45
N ALA A 44 -40.19 16.40 3.67
CA ALA A 44 -39.62 17.73 3.49
C ALA A 44 -39.55 18.49 4.83
N ALA A 45 -40.57 18.36 5.68
CA ALA A 45 -40.57 18.94 7.02
C ALA A 45 -39.49 18.35 7.93
N TYR A 46 -39.21 17.04 7.83
CA TYR A 46 -38.10 16.41 8.53
C TYR A 46 -36.74 16.89 8.02
N ALA A 47 -36.51 16.89 6.70
CA ALA A 47 -35.26 17.37 6.11
C ALA A 47 -34.97 18.83 6.47
N SER A 48 -36.02 19.67 6.51
CA SER A 48 -35.90 21.09 6.86
C SER A 48 -35.72 21.34 8.36
N ARG A 49 -36.17 20.41 9.22
CA ARG A 49 -36.01 20.51 10.68
C ARG A 49 -34.64 19.98 11.09
N LEU A 50 -33.66 20.87 11.21
CA LEU A 50 -32.32 20.54 11.74
C LEU A 50 -31.65 19.38 11.00
N GLN A 51 -31.85 19.25 9.68
CA GLN A 51 -31.22 18.19 8.88
C GLN A 51 -31.57 16.77 9.37
N ASN A 52 -32.81 16.55 9.83
CA ASN A 52 -33.28 15.22 10.22
C ASN A 52 -33.58 14.36 8.97
N TYR A 53 -32.53 14.00 8.26
CA TYR A 53 -32.60 13.29 6.98
C TYR A 53 -33.04 11.84 7.13
N SER A 54 -32.82 11.19 8.27
CA SER A 54 -33.25 9.80 8.50
C SER A 54 -34.77 9.66 8.61
N ASP A 55 -35.45 10.56 9.33
CA ASP A 55 -36.93 10.55 9.37
C ASP A 55 -37.51 10.96 8.02
N ALA A 56 -36.82 11.85 7.30
CA ALA A 56 -37.14 12.17 5.92
C ALA A 56 -37.03 10.93 5.01
N VAL A 57 -35.93 10.17 5.10
CA VAL A 57 -35.71 8.91 4.37
C VAL A 57 -36.83 7.90 4.63
N SER A 58 -37.26 7.72 5.88
CA SER A 58 -38.37 6.81 6.23
C SER A 58 -39.69 7.26 5.60
N ALA A 59 -40.03 8.54 5.73
CA ALA A 59 -41.24 9.08 5.14
C ALA A 59 -41.17 9.06 3.59
N TYR A 60 -40.00 9.27 2.98
CA TYR A 60 -39.79 9.13 1.54
C TYR A 60 -40.00 7.69 1.07
N LYS A 61 -39.42 6.69 1.78
CA LYS A 61 -39.64 5.27 1.48
C LYS A 61 -41.13 4.91 1.55
N LYS A 62 -41.84 5.38 2.58
CA LYS A 62 -43.27 5.09 2.72
C LYS A 62 -44.11 5.77 1.63
N GLY A 63 -43.75 6.97 1.22
CA GLY A 63 -44.35 7.63 0.05
C GLY A 63 -44.11 6.84 -1.25
N LEU A 64 -42.92 6.28 -1.43
CA LEU A 64 -42.57 5.46 -2.60
C LEU A 64 -43.19 4.06 -2.59
N GLU A 65 -43.54 3.51 -1.42
CA GLU A 65 -44.37 2.29 -1.36
C GLU A 65 -45.78 2.54 -1.93
N LEU A 66 -46.29 3.76 -1.78
CA LEU A 66 -47.62 4.17 -2.27
C LEU A 66 -47.58 4.67 -3.72
N ASP A 67 -46.53 5.38 -4.11
CA ASP A 67 -46.27 5.84 -5.48
C ASP A 67 -44.81 5.57 -5.90
N PRO A 68 -44.51 4.35 -6.40
CA PRO A 68 -43.15 3.98 -6.78
C PRO A 68 -42.59 4.79 -7.95
N ALA A 69 -43.44 5.39 -8.80
CA ALA A 69 -43.04 6.12 -10.01
C ALA A 69 -42.70 7.59 -9.74
N ASN A 70 -42.85 8.05 -8.49
CA ASN A 70 -42.66 9.45 -8.12
C ASN A 70 -41.18 9.88 -8.18
N GLN A 71 -40.79 10.54 -9.27
CA GLN A 71 -39.40 10.99 -9.48
C GLN A 71 -38.92 11.99 -8.42
N VAL A 72 -39.81 12.82 -7.87
CA VAL A 72 -39.47 13.79 -6.83
C VAL A 72 -39.15 13.09 -5.52
N LEU A 73 -39.93 12.10 -5.12
CA LEU A 73 -39.63 11.27 -3.95
C LEU A 73 -38.35 10.46 -4.12
N GLN A 74 -38.09 9.92 -5.32
CA GLN A 74 -36.87 9.14 -5.59
C GLN A 74 -35.60 10.02 -5.51
N SER A 75 -35.63 11.21 -6.10
CA SER A 75 -34.51 12.16 -6.06
C SER A 75 -34.28 12.71 -4.64
N SER A 76 -35.35 13.09 -3.93
CA SER A 76 -35.27 13.58 -2.55
C SER A 76 -34.85 12.48 -1.56
N LEU A 77 -35.26 11.22 -1.78
CA LEU A 77 -34.76 10.08 -1.02
C LEU A 77 -33.26 9.89 -1.23
N ARG A 78 -32.78 10.03 -2.46
CA ARG A 78 -31.35 9.91 -2.78
C ARG A 78 -30.54 11.04 -2.14
N GLU A 79 -31.05 12.26 -2.17
CA GLU A 79 -30.44 13.42 -1.50
C GLU A 79 -30.43 13.23 0.02
N ALA A 80 -31.57 12.90 0.64
CA ALA A 80 -31.65 12.64 2.07
C ALA A 80 -30.80 11.44 2.51
N ARG A 81 -30.63 10.40 1.67
CA ARG A 81 -29.68 9.30 1.94
C ARG A 81 -28.23 9.76 1.84
N ASN A 82 -27.91 10.59 0.85
CA ASN A 82 -26.57 11.16 0.70
C ASN A 82 -26.22 12.07 1.87
N GLU A 83 -27.21 12.70 2.51
CA GLU A 83 -27.07 13.56 3.68
C GLU A 83 -27.19 12.79 5.01
N SER A 84 -27.90 11.64 5.04
CA SER A 84 -27.92 10.71 6.18
C SER A 84 -26.53 10.09 6.42
N PHE A 85 -26.05 10.08 7.66
CA PHE A 85 -24.77 9.46 8.03
C PHE A 85 -25.01 8.03 8.49
N GLU A 86 -25.56 7.18 7.63
CA GLU A 86 -25.76 5.75 7.87
C GLU A 86 -25.24 4.92 6.68
N THR A 87 -24.79 3.70 6.94
CA THR A 87 -24.36 2.74 5.93
C THR A 87 -24.70 1.32 6.36
N HIS A 88 -25.13 0.49 5.41
CA HIS A 88 -25.28 -0.95 5.63
C HIS A 88 -23.89 -1.58 5.55
N LEU A 89 -23.37 -2.06 6.68
CA LEU A 89 -21.99 -2.51 6.79
C LEU A 89 -21.83 -3.97 6.35
N ILE A 90 -22.69 -4.85 6.87
CA ILE A 90 -22.73 -6.27 6.55
C ILE A 90 -24.15 -6.66 6.17
N GLU A 91 -24.30 -7.24 4.99
CA GLU A 91 -25.55 -7.73 4.42
C GLU A 91 -26.05 -9.01 5.11
N GLU A 92 -27.28 -9.43 4.78
CA GLU A 92 -27.91 -10.64 5.33
C GLU A 92 -27.09 -11.92 5.10
N ASP A 93 -26.41 -12.00 3.96
CA ASP A 93 -25.56 -13.11 3.52
C ASP A 93 -24.15 -13.08 4.14
N GLY A 94 -23.87 -12.09 4.99
CA GLY A 94 -22.56 -11.87 5.60
C GLY A 94 -21.52 -11.28 4.64
N THR A 95 -21.94 -10.65 3.55
CA THR A 95 -21.07 -9.84 2.69
C THR A 95 -20.84 -8.46 3.31
N LEU A 96 -19.58 -8.04 3.42
CA LEU A 96 -19.22 -6.73 3.98
C LEU A 96 -19.00 -5.72 2.85
N ASN A 97 -19.72 -4.60 2.90
CA ASN A 97 -19.67 -3.54 1.89
C ASN A 97 -18.47 -2.60 2.12
N GLY A 98 -17.26 -3.07 1.85
CA GLY A 98 -16.02 -2.31 2.13
C GLY A 98 -15.95 -0.96 1.41
N VAL A 99 -16.44 -0.90 0.17
CA VAL A 99 -16.48 0.34 -0.64
C VAL A 99 -17.45 1.37 -0.05
N GLU A 100 -18.59 0.92 0.49
CA GLU A 100 -19.57 1.81 1.12
C GLU A 100 -19.08 2.30 2.47
N LEU A 101 -18.44 1.42 3.25
CA LEU A 101 -17.76 1.78 4.48
C LEU A 101 -16.71 2.89 4.24
N ASP A 102 -15.85 2.75 3.23
CA ASP A 102 -14.85 3.77 2.89
C ASP A 102 -15.49 5.13 2.52
N LYS A 103 -16.59 5.12 1.76
CA LYS A 103 -17.34 6.34 1.42
C LYS A 103 -17.95 6.98 2.67
N PHE A 104 -18.55 6.16 3.54
CA PHE A 104 -19.15 6.61 4.80
C PHE A 104 -18.10 7.25 5.71
N LEU A 105 -16.95 6.60 5.92
CA LEU A 105 -15.90 7.12 6.81
C LEU A 105 -15.27 8.41 6.29
N LYS A 106 -15.15 8.57 4.96
CA LYS A 106 -14.73 9.83 4.34
C LYS A 106 -15.75 10.94 4.59
N LYS A 107 -17.04 10.65 4.45
CA LYS A 107 -18.12 11.61 4.72
C LYS A 107 -18.14 12.05 6.19
N VAL A 108 -17.92 11.11 7.11
CA VAL A 108 -17.81 11.36 8.55
C VAL A 108 -16.49 12.07 8.91
N ASN A 109 -15.52 12.07 7.99
CA ASN A 109 -14.18 12.59 8.23
C ASN A 109 -13.45 11.90 9.40
N LEU A 110 -13.62 10.57 9.51
CA LEU A 110 -13.05 9.79 10.61
C LEU A 110 -11.51 9.81 10.59
N ALA A 111 -10.90 9.94 9.40
CA ALA A 111 -9.45 9.98 9.25
C ALA A 111 -8.82 11.15 10.00
N GLU A 112 -9.47 12.33 9.99
CA GLU A 112 -9.01 13.51 10.73
C GLU A 112 -9.21 13.40 12.24
N CYS A 113 -10.11 12.52 12.68
CA CYS A 113 -10.32 12.28 14.11
C CYS A 113 -9.14 11.56 14.76
N GLY A 114 -8.21 10.94 14.00
CA GLY A 114 -7.06 10.23 14.55
C GLY A 114 -7.50 9.16 15.58
N LEU A 115 -7.14 9.35 16.85
CA LEU A 115 -7.56 8.49 17.97
C LEU A 115 -8.76 9.06 18.74
N ASP A 116 -9.34 10.20 18.35
CA ASP A 116 -10.43 10.87 19.06
C ASP A 116 -11.80 10.49 18.48
N TYR A 117 -12.12 9.19 18.53
CA TYR A 117 -13.42 8.67 18.14
C TYR A 117 -13.87 7.48 19.01
N ALA A 118 -15.16 7.21 19.08
CA ALA A 118 -15.71 6.06 19.79
C ALA A 118 -16.55 5.20 18.83
N VAL A 119 -16.64 3.91 19.14
CA VAL A 119 -17.46 2.96 18.39
C VAL A 119 -18.31 2.21 19.41
N VAL A 120 -19.62 2.29 19.24
CA VAL A 120 -20.62 1.72 20.14
C VAL A 120 -21.39 0.68 19.35
N SER A 121 -21.41 -0.58 19.78
CA SER A 121 -22.30 -1.59 19.19
C SER A 121 -23.53 -1.81 20.07
N ILE A 122 -24.64 -2.14 19.43
CA ILE A 122 -25.87 -2.56 20.11
C ILE A 122 -26.13 -4.03 19.77
N MET A 123 -26.37 -4.84 20.79
CA MET A 123 -26.72 -6.26 20.68
C MET A 123 -27.90 -6.58 21.60
N GLY A 124 -28.71 -7.56 21.24
CA GLY A 124 -29.82 -8.04 22.07
C GLY A 124 -30.80 -8.91 21.29
N PRO A 125 -31.90 -9.37 21.91
CA PRO A 125 -32.89 -10.22 21.24
C PRO A 125 -33.62 -9.50 20.10
N GLN A 126 -34.09 -10.26 19.10
CA GLN A 126 -34.92 -9.79 17.98
C GLN A 126 -36.13 -9.02 18.54
N SER A 127 -36.57 -7.97 17.85
CA SER A 127 -37.69 -7.10 18.23
C SER A 127 -37.46 -6.19 19.44
N SER A 128 -36.26 -6.17 20.02
CA SER A 128 -35.83 -5.17 21.02
C SER A 128 -35.62 -3.77 20.44
N VAL A 129 -36.33 -3.41 19.36
CA VAL A 129 -36.12 -2.22 18.53
C VAL A 129 -36.43 -0.95 19.35
N PHE A 130 -35.46 -0.57 20.16
CA PHE A 130 -35.51 0.58 21.04
C PHE A 130 -35.33 1.88 20.27
N TYR A 131 -34.57 1.89 19.17
CA TYR A 131 -34.12 3.13 18.54
C TYR A 131 -35.01 3.64 17.40
N ALA A 132 -35.95 2.83 16.89
CA ALA A 132 -36.78 3.19 15.73
C ALA A 132 -37.94 4.18 16.01
N LYS A 133 -38.10 4.69 17.24
CA LYS A 133 -39.16 5.67 17.60
C LYS A 133 -38.72 6.76 18.59
N PHE A 134 -37.41 6.93 18.80
CA PHE A 134 -36.88 7.89 19.77
C PHE A 134 -36.32 9.11 19.04
N HIS A 135 -36.91 10.28 19.31
CA HIS A 135 -36.35 11.61 18.98
C HIS A 135 -35.13 11.93 19.88
N VAL A 136 -34.26 10.95 20.08
CA VAL A 136 -32.94 11.10 20.69
C VAL A 136 -32.01 11.23 19.49
N HIS A 137 -31.21 12.29 19.41
CA HIS A 137 -30.35 12.59 18.26
C HIS A 137 -29.15 11.61 18.15
N VAL A 138 -29.39 10.33 18.41
CA VAL A 138 -28.65 9.17 17.93
C VAL A 138 -29.58 8.52 16.90
N HIS A 139 -29.58 9.07 15.69
CA HIS A 139 -30.40 8.57 14.60
C HIS A 139 -29.85 7.22 14.09
N VAL A 140 -30.30 6.15 14.74
CA VAL A 140 -30.22 4.79 14.22
C VAL A 140 -31.66 4.31 14.05
N HIS A 141 -32.29 4.75 12.96
CA HIS A 141 -33.66 4.36 12.63
C HIS A 141 -33.66 3.14 11.71
N PHE A 142 -33.74 1.95 12.30
CA PHE A 142 -34.28 0.78 11.62
C PHE A 142 -35.80 0.79 11.68
N ALA A 143 -36.40 1.67 10.89
CA ALA A 143 -37.81 1.58 10.61
C ALA A 143 -38.03 0.45 9.60
N LEU A 144 -38.31 -0.74 10.09
CA LEU A 144 -39.09 -1.72 9.34
C LEU A 144 -40.49 -1.85 9.98
N PRO A 145 -41.54 -2.15 9.19
CA PRO A 145 -42.89 -2.38 9.67
C PRO A 145 -42.91 -3.41 10.82
N LEU A 146 -43.92 -3.36 11.70
CA LEU A 146 -44.15 -4.42 12.70
C LEU A 146 -43.97 -5.79 12.03
N GLY A 147 -42.98 -6.56 12.49
CA GLY A 147 -42.69 -7.90 11.98
C GLY A 147 -41.41 -8.06 11.16
N LYS A 148 -40.62 -7.01 10.90
CA LYS A 148 -39.29 -7.15 10.27
C LYS A 148 -38.20 -6.52 11.14
N THR A 149 -37.17 -7.29 11.48
CA THR A 149 -36.08 -6.92 12.38
C THR A 149 -34.84 -6.44 11.63
N THR A 150 -33.91 -5.77 12.31
CA THR A 150 -32.61 -5.37 11.73
C THR A 150 -31.97 -6.58 11.07
N LYS A 151 -31.59 -6.43 9.81
CA LYS A 151 -30.99 -7.47 9.00
C LYS A 151 -29.56 -7.10 8.65
N GLY A 152 -28.62 -7.96 8.99
CA GLY A 152 -27.20 -7.68 8.89
C GLY A 152 -26.67 -6.77 10.00
N ILE A 153 -25.65 -5.97 9.69
CA ILE A 153 -25.06 -4.99 10.60
C ILE A 153 -25.02 -3.64 9.91
N TRP A 154 -25.45 -2.59 10.59
CA TRP A 154 -25.38 -1.23 10.03
C TRP A 154 -24.62 -0.31 10.95
N MET A 155 -24.10 0.77 10.37
CA MET A 155 -23.30 1.75 11.07
C MET A 155 -23.81 3.16 10.78
N ALA A 156 -23.83 4.01 11.80
CA ALA A 156 -24.20 5.41 11.68
C ALA A 156 -23.35 6.33 12.57
N ARG A 157 -23.30 7.62 12.26
CA ARG A 157 -22.67 8.64 13.11
C ARG A 157 -23.71 9.24 14.05
N CYS A 158 -23.40 9.34 15.34
CA CYS A 158 -24.23 10.10 16.28
C CYS A 158 -24.08 11.60 16.06
N ALA A 159 -25.21 12.30 15.94
CA ALA A 159 -25.24 13.76 16.00
C ALA A 159 -25.12 14.23 17.46
N ASP A 160 -24.46 15.37 17.66
CA ASP A 160 -24.35 16.06 18.96
C ASP A 160 -23.72 15.24 20.10
N ILE A 161 -22.87 14.26 19.78
CA ILE A 161 -22.03 13.56 20.77
C ILE A 161 -20.57 13.79 20.40
N GLU A 162 -19.81 14.32 21.37
CA GLU A 162 -18.37 14.50 21.27
C GLU A 162 -17.63 13.55 22.22
N PRO A 163 -16.55 12.88 21.78
CA PRO A 163 -15.92 12.94 20.45
C PRO A 163 -16.75 12.20 19.39
N CYS A 164 -16.29 12.22 18.12
CA CYS A 164 -16.96 11.54 17.02
C CYS A 164 -17.35 10.09 17.38
N THR A 165 -18.64 9.82 17.52
CA THR A 165 -19.15 8.53 17.97
C THR A 165 -19.89 7.82 16.85
N LEU A 166 -19.40 6.64 16.47
CA LEU A 166 -20.05 5.73 15.53
C LEU A 166 -20.88 4.71 16.31
N VAL A 167 -22.10 4.47 15.87
CA VAL A 167 -22.97 3.42 16.42
C VAL A 167 -23.13 2.34 15.38
N MET A 168 -23.05 1.09 15.82
CA MET A 168 -23.25 -0.09 15.03
C MET A 168 -24.45 -0.87 15.59
N ASP A 169 -25.49 -1.05 14.79
CA ASP A 169 -26.63 -1.88 15.15
C ASP A 169 -26.45 -3.27 14.57
N VAL A 170 -26.47 -4.27 15.45
CA VAL A 170 -26.26 -5.67 15.10
C VAL A 170 -27.62 -6.35 15.07
N GLU A 171 -27.88 -7.13 14.02
CA GLU A 171 -29.07 -8.00 13.93
C GLU A 171 -29.30 -8.77 15.24
N GLY A 172 -30.53 -8.71 15.73
CA GLY A 172 -30.90 -9.25 17.03
C GLY A 172 -30.91 -10.79 17.05
N SER A 173 -30.59 -11.37 18.21
CA SER A 173 -30.55 -12.82 18.42
C SER A 173 -31.95 -13.42 18.63
N ASP A 174 -32.13 -14.73 18.44
CA ASP A 174 -33.41 -15.46 18.67
C ASP A 174 -34.51 -15.09 17.66
N GLY A 175 -34.12 -14.89 16.40
CA GLY A 175 -35.04 -14.66 15.31
C GLY A 175 -35.72 -15.91 14.76
N GLU A 176 -37.04 -15.89 14.56
CA GLU A 176 -37.71 -16.99 13.82
C GLU A 176 -37.19 -17.13 12.38
N GLU A 177 -36.73 -16.02 11.78
CA GLU A 177 -36.20 -15.99 10.40
C GLU A 177 -34.86 -16.73 10.25
N ARG A 178 -34.10 -16.94 11.35
CA ARG A 178 -32.78 -17.59 11.37
C ARG A 178 -32.65 -18.71 12.42
N LYS A 179 -33.76 -19.38 12.77
CA LYS A 179 -33.84 -20.42 13.82
C LYS A 179 -32.72 -21.47 13.81
N ASP A 180 -32.14 -21.77 12.63
CA ASP A 180 -31.09 -22.77 12.45
C ASP A 180 -29.68 -22.18 12.16
N ASP A 181 -29.53 -20.86 11.94
CA ASP A 181 -28.25 -20.20 11.60
C ASP A 181 -27.70 -19.34 12.75
N THR A 182 -27.36 -20.01 13.85
CA THR A 182 -26.62 -19.40 14.98
C THR A 182 -25.19 -18.95 14.62
N ALA A 183 -24.68 -19.34 13.45
CA ALA A 183 -23.34 -18.98 13.01
C ALA A 183 -23.27 -17.49 12.66
N PHE A 184 -24.31 -16.93 12.02
CA PHE A 184 -24.36 -15.50 11.75
C PHE A 184 -24.38 -14.67 13.04
N GLU A 185 -25.24 -15.02 14.00
CA GLU A 185 -25.35 -14.33 15.30
C GLU A 185 -24.03 -14.37 16.08
N ARG A 186 -23.34 -15.52 16.08
CA ARG A 186 -22.03 -15.65 16.72
C ARG A 186 -20.98 -14.77 16.04
N ARG A 187 -20.94 -14.76 14.70
CA ARG A 187 -19.99 -13.95 13.91
C ARG A 187 -20.24 -12.46 14.08
N SER A 188 -21.49 -12.02 14.03
CA SER A 188 -21.88 -10.62 14.20
C SER A 188 -21.58 -10.13 15.62
N GLY A 189 -21.85 -10.94 16.65
CA GLY A 189 -21.47 -10.65 18.03
C GLY A 189 -19.96 -10.56 18.25
N LEU A 190 -19.19 -11.48 17.67
CA LEU A 190 -17.71 -11.43 17.72
C LEU A 190 -17.16 -10.19 17.02
N PHE A 191 -17.71 -9.87 15.85
CA PHE A 191 -17.31 -8.69 15.09
C PHE A 191 -17.57 -7.40 15.88
N ALA A 192 -18.76 -7.29 16.47
CA ALA A 192 -19.14 -6.14 17.25
C ALA A 192 -18.32 -5.98 18.53
N LEU A 193 -17.94 -7.08 19.21
CA LEU A 193 -17.01 -7.00 20.34
C LEU A 193 -15.57 -6.69 19.95
N ALA A 194 -15.13 -7.13 18.77
CA ALA A 194 -13.79 -6.87 18.25
C ALA A 194 -13.57 -5.40 17.85
N VAL A 195 -14.56 -4.80 17.20
CA VAL A 195 -14.47 -3.47 16.60
C VAL A 195 -14.82 -2.37 17.61
N SER A 196 -15.71 -2.65 18.57
CA SER A 196 -16.29 -1.61 19.43
C SER A 196 -15.47 -1.30 20.67
N HIS A 197 -15.60 -0.06 21.13
CA HIS A 197 -15.12 0.40 22.43
C HIS A 197 -16.16 0.16 23.53
N ILE A 198 -17.43 0.30 23.17
CA ILE A 198 -18.58 0.13 24.05
C ILE A 198 -19.56 -0.83 23.37
N VAL A 199 -20.07 -1.81 24.10
CA VAL A 199 -21.11 -2.71 23.63
C VAL A 199 -22.31 -2.60 24.55
N LEU A 200 -23.43 -2.17 23.99
CA LEU A 200 -24.73 -2.12 24.62
C LEU A 200 -25.42 -3.47 24.45
N ILE A 201 -25.70 -4.14 25.56
CA ILE A 201 -26.42 -5.40 25.59
C ILE A 201 -27.81 -5.11 26.13
N ASN A 202 -28.78 -5.01 25.23
CA ASN A 202 -30.17 -4.78 25.60
C ASN A 202 -30.82 -6.09 26.06
N MET A 203 -31.50 -6.05 27.21
CA MET A 203 -32.20 -7.21 27.75
C MET A 203 -33.47 -6.81 28.51
N PHE A 204 -34.48 -7.67 28.50
CA PHE A 204 -35.69 -7.47 29.31
C PHE A 204 -35.43 -7.88 30.76
N TYR A 205 -36.04 -7.17 31.72
CA TYR A 205 -35.97 -7.54 33.15
C TYR A 205 -36.41 -8.99 33.38
N THR A 206 -37.46 -9.45 32.69
CA THR A 206 -37.96 -10.83 32.76
C THR A 206 -36.96 -11.87 32.28
N SER A 207 -36.02 -11.47 31.42
CA SER A 207 -34.92 -12.32 30.95
C SER A 207 -33.78 -12.41 31.96
N VAL A 208 -33.69 -11.49 32.93
CA VAL A 208 -32.61 -11.47 33.93
C VAL A 208 -32.76 -12.69 34.85
N GLY A 209 -31.82 -13.64 34.75
CA GLY A 209 -31.80 -14.87 35.55
C GLY A 209 -32.26 -16.14 34.83
N LEU A 210 -32.78 -16.04 33.60
CA LEU A 210 -33.12 -17.19 32.77
C LEU A 210 -31.87 -17.69 32.01
N GLU A 211 -31.56 -18.98 32.14
CA GLU A 211 -30.34 -19.56 31.54
C GLU A 211 -30.32 -19.47 30.00
N ASN A 212 -31.48 -19.51 29.35
CA ASN A 212 -31.59 -19.52 27.88
C ASN A 212 -32.11 -18.20 27.30
N ALA A 213 -32.76 -17.33 28.08
CA ALA A 213 -33.41 -16.12 27.55
C ALA A 213 -32.58 -14.82 27.69
N ALA A 214 -31.45 -14.87 28.40
CA ALA A 214 -30.58 -13.72 28.66
C ALA A 214 -29.43 -13.58 27.65
N SER A 215 -29.52 -14.21 26.47
CA SER A 215 -28.41 -14.28 25.50
C SER A 215 -27.12 -14.89 26.09
N LYS A 216 -27.23 -15.72 27.14
CA LYS A 216 -26.08 -16.35 27.83
C LYS A 216 -25.25 -17.25 26.91
N PRO A 217 -25.84 -18.11 26.04
CA PRO A 217 -25.06 -18.89 25.07
C PRO A 217 -24.31 -18.01 24.06
N LEU A 218 -24.94 -16.90 23.63
CA LEU A 218 -24.29 -15.92 22.76
C LEU A 218 -23.12 -15.26 23.49
N LEU A 219 -23.33 -14.77 24.72
CA LEU A 219 -22.28 -14.14 25.51
C LEU A 219 -21.11 -15.09 25.79
N GLU A 220 -21.38 -16.35 26.11
CA GLU A 220 -20.35 -17.37 26.33
C GLU A 220 -19.49 -17.59 25.08
N ASN A 221 -20.13 -17.82 23.93
CA ASN A 221 -19.45 -18.02 22.65
C ASN A 221 -18.65 -16.80 22.21
N VAL A 222 -19.18 -15.60 22.44
CA VAL A 222 -18.53 -14.36 22.02
C VAL A 222 -17.36 -14.03 22.96
N LEU A 223 -17.51 -14.16 24.27
CA LEU A 223 -16.41 -13.99 25.23
C LEU A 223 -15.28 -15.00 24.98
N GLN A 224 -15.63 -16.25 24.68
CA GLN A 224 -14.66 -17.28 24.32
C GLN A 224 -13.91 -16.93 23.03
N GLY A 225 -14.60 -16.47 21.99
CA GLY A 225 -13.95 -16.07 20.75
C GLY A 225 -13.05 -14.84 20.97
N VAL A 226 -13.47 -13.86 21.78
CA VAL A 226 -12.61 -12.70 22.09
C VAL A 226 -11.30 -13.12 22.75
N LEU A 227 -11.33 -14.06 23.69
CA LEU A 227 -10.13 -14.59 24.37
C LEU A 227 -9.14 -15.31 23.42
N ARG A 228 -9.67 -15.95 22.38
CA ARG A 228 -8.86 -16.63 21.35
C ARG A 228 -8.28 -15.64 20.36
N LEU A 229 -9.07 -14.64 19.96
CA LEU A 229 -8.78 -13.74 18.86
C LEU A 229 -7.98 -12.49 19.23
N PHE A 230 -8.17 -11.98 20.44
CA PHE A 230 -7.70 -10.64 20.79
C PHE A 230 -6.83 -10.66 22.03
N SER A 231 -5.83 -9.77 22.03
CA SER A 231 -5.09 -9.41 23.25
C SER A 231 -6.01 -8.64 24.20
N PRO A 232 -5.67 -8.52 25.49
CA PRO A 232 -6.52 -7.84 26.46
C PRO A 232 -6.73 -6.37 26.10
N ARG A 233 -7.90 -6.08 25.53
CA ARG A 233 -8.44 -4.74 25.28
C ARG A 233 -9.57 -4.52 26.25
N LYS A 234 -9.59 -3.36 26.91
CA LYS A 234 -10.60 -3.04 27.93
C LYS A 234 -11.86 -2.47 27.27
N THR A 235 -12.77 -3.35 26.85
CA THR A 235 -14.05 -2.98 26.23
C THR A 235 -15.13 -2.77 27.29
N THR A 236 -15.96 -1.73 27.18
CA THR A 236 -17.07 -1.55 28.12
C THR A 236 -18.30 -2.33 27.67
N LEU A 237 -18.74 -3.28 28.49
CA LEU A 237 -20.01 -3.99 28.35
C LEU A 237 -21.06 -3.27 29.20
N MET A 238 -22.00 -2.60 28.56
CA MET A 238 -23.09 -1.91 29.24
C MET A 238 -24.41 -2.64 29.01
N PHE A 239 -24.94 -3.21 30.08
CA PHE A 239 -26.20 -3.93 30.06
C PHE A 239 -27.35 -2.95 30.30
N VAL A 240 -28.27 -2.87 29.34
CA VAL A 240 -29.45 -2.02 29.43
C VAL A 240 -30.66 -2.89 29.73
N VAL A 241 -31.09 -2.88 30.99
CA VAL A 241 -32.22 -3.67 31.50
C VAL A 241 -33.51 -2.90 31.28
N ARG A 242 -34.45 -3.53 30.55
CA ARG A 242 -35.70 -2.93 30.08
C ARG A 242 -36.89 -3.33 30.93
N ASP A 243 -37.93 -2.51 30.87
CA ASP A 243 -39.23 -2.73 31.49
C ASP A 243 -39.17 -2.89 33.01
N LEU A 244 -38.31 -2.08 33.64
CA LEU A 244 -38.28 -1.96 35.09
C LEU A 244 -39.58 -1.32 35.59
N VAL A 245 -40.20 -1.96 36.57
CA VAL A 245 -41.38 -1.42 37.27
C VAL A 245 -40.93 -0.37 38.27
N GLU A 246 -39.85 -0.65 39.01
CA GLU A 246 -39.23 0.23 39.99
C GLU A 246 -37.70 0.23 39.87
N MET A 247 -37.06 1.39 40.11
CA MET A 247 -35.59 1.51 40.03
C MET A 247 -34.85 0.74 41.12
N THR A 248 -35.51 0.42 42.24
CA THR A 248 -35.00 -0.45 43.32
C THR A 248 -34.67 -1.86 42.82
N GLN A 249 -35.31 -2.30 41.72
CA GLN A 249 -35.03 -3.58 41.08
C GLN A 249 -33.67 -3.60 40.36
N LEU A 250 -33.13 -2.42 39.97
CA LEU A 250 -31.87 -2.31 39.25
C LEU A 250 -30.68 -2.78 40.10
N ASP A 251 -30.66 -2.46 41.40
CA ASP A 251 -29.57 -2.87 42.30
C ASP A 251 -29.52 -4.39 42.50
N ILE A 252 -30.68 -5.04 42.47
CA ILE A 252 -30.80 -6.50 42.54
C ILE A 252 -30.31 -7.10 41.21
N CYS A 253 -30.84 -6.62 40.08
CA CYS A 253 -30.41 -7.05 38.74
C CYS A 253 -28.91 -6.88 38.53
N LYS A 254 -28.33 -5.75 38.95
CA LYS A 254 -26.90 -5.47 38.80
C LYS A 254 -26.06 -6.51 39.53
N ARG A 255 -26.42 -6.87 40.77
CA ARG A 255 -25.71 -7.91 41.53
C ARG A 255 -25.82 -9.28 40.87
N ASP A 256 -27.03 -9.67 40.46
CA ASP A 256 -27.27 -10.98 39.86
C ASP A 256 -26.59 -11.12 38.49
N LEU A 257 -26.64 -10.06 37.68
CA LEU A 257 -26.01 -10.03 36.36
C LEU A 257 -24.48 -10.10 36.47
N MET A 258 -23.89 -9.33 37.39
CA MET A 258 -22.45 -9.38 37.66
C MET A 258 -22.00 -10.78 38.09
N LYS A 259 -22.77 -11.43 38.98
CA LYS A 259 -22.51 -12.81 39.42
C LYS A 259 -22.61 -13.80 38.26
N ASN A 260 -23.61 -13.64 37.39
CA ASN A 260 -23.82 -14.51 36.24
C ASN A 260 -22.71 -14.34 35.19
N ILE A 261 -22.28 -13.12 34.88
CA ILE A 261 -21.18 -12.87 33.96
C ILE A 261 -19.87 -13.45 34.50
N GLN A 262 -19.61 -13.30 35.81
CA GLN A 262 -18.43 -13.90 36.43
C GLN A 262 -18.48 -15.44 36.33
N LYS A 263 -19.65 -16.05 36.55
CA LYS A 263 -19.84 -17.50 36.38
C LYS A 263 -19.58 -17.96 34.94
N ILE A 264 -20.06 -17.20 33.95
CA ILE A 264 -19.80 -17.47 32.51
C ILE A 264 -18.31 -17.32 32.22
N TRP A 265 -17.68 -16.26 32.72
CA TRP A 265 -16.24 -16.06 32.57
C TRP A 265 -15.46 -17.26 33.10
N ASP A 266 -15.80 -17.75 34.29
CA ASP A 266 -15.11 -18.86 34.94
C ASP A 266 -15.33 -20.20 34.21
N SER A 267 -16.50 -20.41 33.60
CA SER A 267 -16.81 -21.64 32.86
C SER A 267 -16.14 -21.75 31.48
N ILE A 268 -15.83 -20.63 30.84
CA ILE A 268 -15.24 -20.62 29.49
C ILE A 268 -13.81 -21.21 29.50
N PRO A 269 -13.47 -22.10 28.54
CA PRO A 269 -12.12 -22.62 28.38
C PRO A 269 -11.17 -21.50 27.89
N LYS A 270 -10.17 -21.18 28.71
CA LYS A 270 -9.20 -20.11 28.45
C LYS A 270 -7.88 -20.68 27.92
N PRO A 271 -7.24 -20.05 26.90
CA PRO A 271 -5.88 -20.38 26.52
C PRO A 271 -4.91 -20.24 27.71
N GLU A 272 -3.81 -21.01 27.73
CA GLU A 272 -2.85 -21.01 28.85
C GLU A 272 -2.34 -19.58 29.20
N ARG A 273 -2.19 -18.71 28.19
CA ARG A 273 -1.81 -17.29 28.35
C ARG A 273 -2.78 -16.45 29.20
N HIS A 274 -4.05 -16.85 29.31
CA HIS A 274 -5.11 -16.10 30.01
C HIS A 274 -5.79 -16.87 31.15
N LYS A 275 -5.25 -18.03 31.53
CA LYS A 275 -5.86 -18.95 32.51
C LYS A 275 -6.12 -18.30 33.88
N ARG A 276 -5.30 -17.31 34.27
CA ARG A 276 -5.41 -16.57 35.54
C ARG A 276 -5.80 -15.10 35.37
N THR A 277 -6.17 -14.66 34.17
CA THR A 277 -6.49 -13.25 33.92
C THR A 277 -7.93 -12.94 34.37
N PRO A 278 -8.15 -11.92 35.22
CA PRO A 278 -9.49 -11.56 35.67
C PRO A 278 -10.29 -10.90 34.54
N LEU A 279 -11.62 -11.02 34.63
CA LEU A 279 -12.57 -10.42 33.69
C LEU A 279 -12.36 -8.91 33.53
N SER A 280 -12.05 -8.22 34.64
CA SER A 280 -11.81 -6.77 34.69
C SER A 280 -10.63 -6.27 33.86
N THR A 281 -9.72 -7.17 33.44
CA THR A 281 -8.62 -6.83 32.53
C THR A 281 -9.12 -6.64 31.10
N PHE A 282 -10.17 -7.38 30.71
CA PHE A 282 -10.75 -7.33 29.36
C PHE A 282 -12.01 -6.45 29.31
N PHE A 283 -12.78 -6.37 30.39
CA PHE A 283 -14.08 -5.70 30.34
C PHE A 283 -14.30 -4.75 31.51
N ASN A 284 -14.85 -3.58 31.21
CA ASN A 284 -15.56 -2.76 32.19
C ASN A 284 -17.05 -3.10 32.10
N ILE A 285 -17.73 -3.35 33.22
CA ILE A 285 -19.13 -3.75 33.21
C ILE A 285 -19.98 -2.66 33.84
N GLU A 286 -20.94 -2.17 33.07
CA GLU A 286 -21.92 -1.16 33.47
C GLU A 286 -23.32 -1.78 33.37
N VAL A 287 -24.23 -1.38 34.25
CA VAL A 287 -25.63 -1.86 34.23
C VAL A 287 -26.55 -0.68 34.43
N GLU A 288 -27.42 -0.44 33.46
CA GLU A 288 -28.35 0.68 33.41
C GLU A 288 -29.78 0.18 33.26
N GLY A 289 -30.70 0.87 33.90
CA GLY A 289 -32.10 0.50 33.97
C GLY A 289 -33.00 1.48 33.25
N LEU A 290 -33.90 0.97 32.41
CA LEU A 290 -34.91 1.77 31.75
C LEU A 290 -36.31 1.30 32.18
N PRO A 291 -37.22 2.23 32.54
CA PRO A 291 -38.57 1.88 32.94
C PRO A 291 -39.37 1.33 31.75
N ASN A 292 -40.59 0.83 32.01
CA ASN A 292 -41.49 0.44 30.91
C ASN A 292 -41.92 1.66 30.07
N PHE A 293 -41.73 1.59 28.76
CA PHE A 293 -42.06 2.70 27.85
C PHE A 293 -43.56 2.99 27.76
N MET A 294 -44.40 1.93 27.75
CA MET A 294 -45.83 2.05 27.57
C MET A 294 -46.51 2.64 28.81
N GLU A 295 -46.01 2.29 29.99
CA GLU A 295 -46.56 2.80 31.26
C GLU A 295 -45.98 4.16 31.67
N LYS A 296 -44.68 4.38 31.47
CA LYS A 296 -43.94 5.53 32.04
C LYS A 296 -43.10 6.25 30.99
N LYS A 297 -43.73 6.69 29.90
CA LYS A 297 -43.09 7.32 28.73
C LYS A 297 -42.17 8.50 29.06
N ASP A 298 -42.57 9.40 29.97
CA ASP A 298 -41.77 10.61 30.26
C ASP A 298 -40.53 10.28 31.09
N LYS A 299 -40.69 9.44 32.13
CA LYS A 299 -39.56 8.92 32.92
C LYS A 299 -38.59 8.12 32.06
N PHE A 300 -39.12 7.35 31.10
CA PHE A 300 -38.28 6.65 30.13
C PHE A 300 -37.40 7.62 29.35
N LYS A 301 -38.00 8.65 28.74
CA LYS A 301 -37.26 9.64 27.95
C LYS A 301 -36.19 10.36 28.78
N GLU A 302 -36.53 10.70 30.03
CA GLU A 302 -35.58 11.30 30.96
C GLU A 302 -34.38 10.39 31.23
N GLN A 303 -34.61 9.10 31.52
CA GLN A 303 -33.53 8.14 31.74
C GLN A 303 -32.69 7.90 30.49
N VAL A 304 -33.29 7.93 29.30
CA VAL A 304 -32.55 7.81 28.04
C VAL A 304 -31.67 9.04 27.80
N GLU A 305 -32.13 10.24 28.13
CA GLU A 305 -31.32 11.45 28.01
C GLU A 305 -30.15 11.43 28.99
N ILE A 306 -30.36 10.97 30.23
CA ILE A 306 -29.29 10.74 31.22
C ILE A 306 -28.26 9.74 30.66
N LEU A 307 -28.73 8.62 30.11
CA LEU A 307 -27.87 7.61 29.50
C LEU A 307 -27.07 8.20 28.34
N ARG A 308 -27.70 9.00 27.47
CA ARG A 308 -27.05 9.67 26.35
C ARG A 308 -25.92 10.60 26.83
N GLN A 309 -26.17 11.37 27.89
CA GLN A 309 -25.15 12.28 28.43
C GLN A 309 -23.88 11.55 28.90
N ARG A 310 -23.95 10.27 29.26
CA ARG A 310 -22.76 9.48 29.62
C ARG A 310 -21.84 9.18 28.44
N PHE A 311 -22.33 9.24 27.21
CA PHE A 311 -21.50 9.06 26.01
C PHE A 311 -20.73 10.32 25.64
N ASN A 312 -21.17 11.49 26.12
CA ASN A 312 -20.39 12.71 25.98
C ASN A 312 -19.09 12.59 26.77
N ARG A 313 -17.97 12.94 26.12
CA ARG A 313 -16.61 12.77 26.65
C ARG A 313 -16.31 11.33 27.07
N SER A 314 -16.92 10.36 26.39
CA SER A 314 -16.74 8.92 26.66
C SER A 314 -15.26 8.49 26.63
N ILE A 315 -14.42 9.16 25.84
CA ILE A 315 -12.98 8.85 25.70
C ILE A 315 -12.09 9.45 26.78
N ALA A 316 -12.63 10.32 27.65
CA ALA A 316 -11.84 10.91 28.73
C ALA A 316 -11.34 9.84 29.72
N PRO A 317 -10.24 10.07 30.44
CA PRO A 317 -9.77 9.14 31.47
C PRO A 317 -10.87 8.85 32.49
N GLY A 318 -11.22 7.57 32.67
CA GLY A 318 -12.35 7.14 33.52
C GLY A 318 -13.73 7.17 32.86
N GLY A 319 -13.84 7.61 31.60
CA GLY A 319 -15.04 7.52 30.79
C GLY A 319 -15.28 6.11 30.22
N LEU A 320 -16.43 5.93 29.56
CA LEU A 320 -16.89 4.63 29.02
C LEU A 320 -15.93 4.00 28.00
N ALA A 321 -15.06 4.78 27.36
CA ALA A 321 -14.07 4.33 26.39
C ALA A 321 -12.66 4.89 26.72
N GLY A 322 -12.35 5.04 28.01
CA GLY A 322 -11.13 5.72 28.48
C GLY A 322 -9.83 4.91 28.42
N ASP A 323 -9.86 3.57 28.34
CA ASP A 323 -8.65 2.73 28.21
C ASP A 323 -8.46 2.33 26.73
N ARG A 324 -7.60 3.08 26.03
CA ARG A 324 -7.52 3.10 24.55
C ARG A 324 -6.26 2.43 23.98
N ARG A 325 -5.57 1.59 24.75
CA ARG A 325 -4.23 1.03 24.40
C ARG A 325 -4.13 0.31 23.05
N ASP A 326 -5.24 -0.25 22.54
CA ASP A 326 -5.30 -0.98 21.26
C ASP A 326 -6.26 -0.33 20.24
N THR A 327 -6.50 0.98 20.36
CA THR A 327 -7.40 1.67 19.44
C THR A 327 -6.71 1.92 18.11
N THR A 328 -7.36 1.52 17.03
CA THR A 328 -6.91 1.84 15.68
C THR A 328 -7.13 3.33 15.39
N PRO A 329 -6.25 4.00 14.63
CA PRO A 329 -6.54 5.32 14.10
C PRO A 329 -7.76 5.28 13.16
N GLY A 330 -8.52 6.38 13.10
CA GLY A 330 -9.71 6.50 12.28
C GLY A 330 -9.47 6.28 10.78
N SER A 331 -8.25 6.57 10.29
CA SER A 331 -7.78 6.24 8.94
C SER A 331 -7.77 4.74 8.64
N ASP A 332 -7.62 3.92 9.68
CA ASP A 332 -7.37 2.48 9.59
C ASP A 332 -8.55 1.63 10.03
N PHE A 333 -9.62 2.29 10.50
CA PHE A 333 -10.84 1.63 10.93
C PHE A 333 -11.45 0.75 9.85
N SER A 334 -11.55 1.23 8.60
CA SER A 334 -12.17 0.46 7.51
C SER A 334 -11.44 -0.86 7.24
N VAL A 335 -10.12 -0.80 7.06
CA VAL A 335 -9.30 -1.99 6.78
C VAL A 335 -9.27 -2.94 7.97
N SER A 336 -9.22 -2.39 9.19
CA SER A 336 -9.34 -3.18 10.42
C SER A 336 -10.67 -3.94 10.44
N ALA A 337 -11.80 -3.26 10.25
CA ALA A 337 -13.13 -3.88 10.24
C ALA A 337 -13.25 -4.95 9.15
N GLN A 338 -12.85 -4.64 7.92
CA GLN A 338 -12.88 -5.59 6.80
C GLN A 338 -12.09 -6.86 7.09
N ARG A 339 -10.90 -6.72 7.69
CA ARG A 339 -10.05 -7.86 8.00
C ARG A 339 -10.59 -8.68 9.16
N ILE A 340 -11.04 -8.04 10.24
CA ILE A 340 -11.69 -8.74 11.37
C ILE A 340 -12.86 -9.56 10.84
N TRP A 341 -13.70 -8.98 9.99
CA TRP A 341 -14.83 -9.72 9.42
C TRP A 341 -14.38 -10.88 8.54
N LYS A 342 -13.37 -10.68 7.69
CA LYS A 342 -12.81 -11.73 6.84
C LYS A 342 -12.33 -12.92 7.68
N ILE A 343 -11.56 -12.64 8.73
CA ILE A 343 -11.06 -13.65 9.67
C ILE A 343 -12.24 -14.40 10.32
N ILE A 344 -13.22 -13.68 10.85
CA ILE A 344 -14.40 -14.26 11.53
C ILE A 344 -15.22 -15.13 10.56
N LYS A 345 -15.30 -14.74 9.28
CA LYS A 345 -16.04 -15.48 8.23
C LYS A 345 -15.32 -16.75 7.81
N GLU A 346 -13.98 -16.71 7.71
CA GLU A 346 -13.14 -17.80 7.21
C GLU A 346 -12.94 -18.94 8.23
N ASP A 347 -13.28 -18.73 9.51
CA ASP A 347 -12.72 -19.60 10.55
C ASP A 347 -13.44 -20.89 10.91
N ARG A 348 -12.66 -21.97 10.81
CA ARG A 348 -12.62 -23.14 11.68
C ARG A 348 -11.23 -23.16 12.36
N GLU A 349 -11.15 -22.67 13.61
CA GLU A 349 -9.96 -22.59 14.49
C GLU A 349 -9.00 -21.39 14.31
N LEU A 350 -9.41 -20.24 14.85
CA LEU A 350 -8.69 -18.96 14.84
C LEU A 350 -7.69 -18.87 16.00
N ASP A 351 -6.41 -18.65 15.66
CA ASP A 351 -5.43 -17.93 16.50
C ASP A 351 -4.88 -16.79 15.65
N LEU A 352 -5.18 -15.54 16.04
CA LEU A 352 -4.72 -14.35 15.34
C LEU A 352 -3.43 -13.84 15.99
N PRO A 353 -2.36 -13.55 15.20
CA PRO A 353 -1.28 -12.69 15.67
C PRO A 353 -1.86 -11.37 16.20
N LYS A 354 -1.28 -10.80 17.26
CA LYS A 354 -1.73 -9.56 17.93
C LYS A 354 -2.33 -8.59 16.91
N HIS A 355 -3.65 -8.41 16.96
CA HIS A 355 -4.47 -7.72 15.96
C HIS A 355 -3.86 -6.36 15.51
N THR A 356 -3.29 -5.60 16.46
CA THR A 356 -2.57 -4.34 16.23
C THR A 356 -1.32 -4.51 15.34
N ALA A 357 -0.50 -5.54 15.58
CA ALA A 357 0.68 -5.86 14.76
C ALA A 357 0.29 -6.38 13.37
N MET A 358 -0.83 -7.09 13.27
CA MET A 358 -1.36 -7.58 12.00
C MET A 358 -1.81 -6.41 11.09
N ILE A 359 -2.54 -5.43 11.66
CA ILE A 359 -2.98 -4.22 10.95
C ILE A 359 -1.79 -3.34 10.59
N ALA A 360 -0.87 -3.11 11.54
CA ALA A 360 0.36 -2.36 11.28
C ALA A 360 1.13 -2.98 10.11
N ASN A 361 1.22 -4.31 10.04
CA ASN A 361 1.88 -5.00 8.93
C ASN A 361 1.20 -4.74 7.58
N ILE A 362 -0.13 -4.92 7.47
CA ILE A 362 -0.84 -4.64 6.21
C ILE A 362 -0.71 -3.17 5.82
N ARG A 363 -0.93 -2.26 6.76
CA ARG A 363 -0.93 -0.83 6.45
C ARG A 363 0.46 -0.36 6.06
N CYS A 364 1.49 -0.81 6.78
CA CYS A 364 2.85 -0.55 6.35
C CYS A 364 3.12 -1.12 4.95
N GLU A 365 2.62 -2.31 4.60
CA GLU A 365 2.76 -2.87 3.25
C GLU A 365 2.02 -2.05 2.17
N GLU A 366 0.80 -1.60 2.43
CA GLU A 366 0.03 -0.76 1.52
C GLU A 366 0.69 0.61 1.32
N ILE A 367 1.16 1.24 2.41
CA ILE A 367 1.88 2.50 2.36
C ILE A 367 3.19 2.30 1.57
N VAL A 368 3.94 1.22 1.82
CA VAL A 368 5.14 0.87 1.04
C VAL A 368 4.81 0.77 -0.44
N ALA A 369 3.75 0.07 -0.83
CA ALA A 369 3.34 -0.07 -2.23
C ALA A 369 2.95 1.28 -2.86
N LYS A 370 2.18 2.10 -2.14
CA LYS A 370 1.77 3.44 -2.58
C LYS A 370 2.96 4.37 -2.75
N LYS A 371 3.90 4.38 -1.79
CA LYS A 371 5.13 5.19 -1.83
C LYS A 371 6.07 4.74 -2.94
N LEU A 372 6.21 3.43 -3.17
CA LEU A 372 6.97 2.89 -4.30
C LEU A 372 6.37 3.32 -5.63
N LYS A 373 5.04 3.23 -5.79
CA LYS A 373 4.37 3.67 -7.01
C LYS A 373 4.56 5.18 -7.25
N ALA A 374 4.37 6.00 -6.22
CA ALA A 374 4.62 7.44 -6.31
C ALA A 374 6.09 7.77 -6.61
N PHE A 375 7.02 6.97 -6.11
CA PHE A 375 8.44 7.08 -6.43
C PHE A 375 8.76 6.65 -7.88
N ASP A 376 8.04 5.68 -8.42
CA ASP A 376 8.18 5.24 -9.81
C ASP A 376 7.61 6.25 -10.82
N GLU A 377 6.51 6.90 -10.46
CA GLU A 377 5.84 7.92 -11.27
C GLU A 377 6.45 9.33 -11.07
N ASN A 378 7.49 9.48 -10.26
CA ASN A 378 8.08 10.78 -9.95
C ASN A 378 8.79 11.39 -11.17
N GLU A 379 8.32 12.54 -11.61
CA GLU A 379 8.82 13.25 -12.79
C GLU A 379 10.24 13.82 -12.59
N GLU A 380 10.56 14.35 -11.39
CA GLU A 380 11.90 14.84 -11.06
C GLU A 380 12.93 13.71 -11.15
N ARG A 381 12.55 12.50 -10.68
CA ARG A 381 13.38 11.30 -10.81
C ARG A 381 13.61 10.94 -12.28
N ARG A 382 12.55 10.89 -13.10
CA ARG A 382 12.67 10.57 -14.53
C ARG A 382 13.58 11.54 -15.27
N GLN A 383 13.45 12.83 -14.99
CA GLN A 383 14.29 13.86 -15.59
C GLN A 383 15.75 13.71 -15.18
N LEU A 384 16.00 13.39 -13.90
CA LEU A 384 17.34 13.13 -13.39
C LEU A 384 17.97 11.88 -14.04
N GLU A 385 17.20 10.80 -14.22
CA GLU A 385 17.65 9.57 -14.87
C GLU A 385 17.91 9.75 -16.38
N GLU A 386 17.05 10.50 -17.08
CA GLU A 386 17.22 10.78 -18.52
C GLU A 386 18.37 11.76 -18.78
N GLY A 387 18.52 12.79 -17.95
CA GLY A 387 19.67 13.69 -17.98
C GLY A 387 20.97 12.92 -17.76
N ALA A 388 20.97 11.93 -16.86
CA ALA A 388 22.17 11.15 -16.57
C ALA A 388 22.62 10.22 -17.70
N LYS A 389 21.73 9.86 -18.64
CA LYS A 389 22.10 9.13 -19.87
C LYS A 389 22.82 10.00 -20.90
N THR A 390 22.54 11.30 -20.91
CA THR A 390 23.03 12.24 -21.95
C THR A 390 24.24 13.03 -21.48
N ASN A 391 24.24 13.49 -20.23
CA ASN A 391 25.40 14.11 -19.57
C ASN A 391 25.21 14.03 -18.04
N PRO A 392 26.00 13.23 -17.31
CA PRO A 392 25.87 13.18 -15.86
C PRO A 392 26.16 14.55 -15.25
N SER A 393 25.14 15.16 -14.64
CA SER A 393 25.26 16.44 -13.96
C SER A 393 26.05 16.30 -12.66
N PRO A 394 26.92 17.28 -12.31
CA PRO A 394 27.54 17.31 -11.00
C PRO A 394 26.44 17.43 -9.92
N GLY A 395 26.31 16.43 -9.06
CA GLY A 395 25.31 16.43 -7.98
C GLY A 395 24.18 15.42 -8.08
N PHE A 396 24.20 14.50 -9.06
CA PHE A 396 23.24 13.39 -9.19
C PHE A 396 22.94 12.71 -7.84
N ARG A 397 23.99 12.32 -7.09
CA ARG A 397 23.86 11.70 -5.76
C ARG A 397 23.04 12.54 -4.78
N LYS A 398 23.25 13.87 -4.75
CA LYS A 398 22.61 14.77 -3.79
C LYS A 398 21.12 14.96 -4.11
N GLU A 399 20.79 15.15 -5.38
CA GLU A 399 19.41 15.28 -5.83
C GLU A 399 18.64 13.97 -5.65
N TYR A 400 19.26 12.85 -5.99
CA TYR A 400 18.64 11.54 -5.82
C TYR A 400 18.37 11.19 -4.34
N ASN A 401 19.35 11.46 -3.46
CA ASN A 401 19.17 11.29 -2.01
C ASN A 401 18.05 12.17 -1.46
N LYS A 402 17.86 13.38 -2.00
CA LYS A 402 16.75 14.25 -1.61
C LYS A 402 15.40 13.60 -1.92
N ILE A 403 15.25 12.97 -3.09
CA ILE A 403 14.01 12.28 -3.49
C ILE A 403 13.76 11.05 -2.61
N ILE A 404 14.80 10.24 -2.37
CA ILE A 404 14.70 9.06 -1.50
C ILE A 404 14.30 9.47 -0.08
N ASN A 405 15.00 10.43 0.51
CA ASN A 405 14.70 10.90 1.86
C ASN A 405 13.31 11.51 1.95
N SER A 406 12.85 12.28 0.97
CA SER A 406 11.48 12.79 0.94
C SER A 406 10.42 11.68 0.93
N CYS A 407 10.69 10.56 0.26
CA CYS A 407 9.79 9.41 0.23
C CYS A 407 9.79 8.65 1.57
N LEU A 408 10.98 8.45 2.16
CA LEU A 408 11.14 7.83 3.47
C LEU A 408 10.52 8.68 4.58
N ASP A 409 10.73 9.99 4.58
CA ASP A 409 10.09 10.93 5.52
C ASP A 409 8.57 10.89 5.37
N GLY A 410 8.07 10.76 4.14
CA GLY A 410 6.65 10.59 3.86
C GLY A 410 6.09 9.25 4.37
N TYR A 411 6.88 8.19 4.37
CA TYR A 411 6.53 6.91 4.99
C TYR A 411 6.56 7.01 6.53
N ASP A 412 7.62 7.61 7.08
CA ASP A 412 7.81 7.75 8.53
C ASP A 412 6.68 8.59 9.16
N LYS A 413 6.20 9.64 8.46
CA LYS A 413 5.02 10.42 8.87
C LYS A 413 3.70 9.64 8.81
N GLU A 414 3.45 8.90 7.73
CA GLU A 414 2.21 8.11 7.59
C GLU A 414 2.19 6.89 8.54
N THR A 415 3.35 6.48 9.06
CA THR A 415 3.48 5.30 9.95
C THR A 415 3.82 5.62 11.40
N GLU A 416 3.80 6.90 11.78
CA GLU A 416 4.17 7.38 13.13
C GLU A 416 3.37 6.69 14.24
N TYR A 417 2.11 6.36 13.98
CA TYR A 417 1.17 5.78 14.94
C TYR A 417 1.29 4.25 15.08
N TYR A 418 2.13 3.59 14.26
CA TYR A 418 2.32 2.14 14.31
C TYR A 418 3.51 1.73 15.18
N ASP A 419 3.50 0.47 15.61
CA ASP A 419 4.58 -0.14 16.38
C ASP A 419 5.94 0.04 15.68
N GLU A 420 6.93 0.43 16.47
CA GLU A 420 8.28 0.74 15.98
C GLU A 420 8.99 -0.46 15.36
N GLY A 421 8.73 -1.67 15.87
CA GLY A 421 9.29 -2.91 15.32
C GLY A 421 8.76 -3.16 13.91
N VAL A 422 7.44 -3.07 13.72
CA VAL A 422 6.78 -3.33 12.44
C VAL A 422 7.18 -2.30 11.37
N ARG A 423 7.16 -1.01 11.71
CA ARG A 423 7.54 0.03 10.73
C ARG A 423 9.01 -0.09 10.33
N SER A 424 9.91 -0.38 11.28
CA SER A 424 11.35 -0.52 10.99
C SER A 424 11.62 -1.74 10.12
N GLU A 425 10.92 -2.85 10.37
CA GLU A 425 11.00 -4.07 9.57
C GLU A 425 10.57 -3.81 8.10
N LYS A 426 9.48 -3.05 7.88
CA LYS A 426 8.96 -2.75 6.53
C LYS A 426 9.68 -1.62 5.81
N ARG A 427 10.30 -0.68 6.54
CA ARG A 427 11.09 0.43 6.00
C ARG A 427 12.34 -0.05 5.24
N LYS A 428 12.97 -1.13 5.70
CA LYS A 428 14.17 -1.69 5.05
C LYS A 428 13.88 -2.24 3.63
N PRO A 429 12.89 -3.11 3.41
CA PRO A 429 12.49 -3.54 2.07
C PRO A 429 12.05 -2.40 1.15
N LEU A 430 11.42 -1.34 1.68
CA LEU A 430 11.09 -0.15 0.91
C LEU A 430 12.36 0.49 0.34
N LYS A 431 13.36 0.75 1.18
CA LYS A 431 14.66 1.29 0.75
C LYS A 431 15.32 0.38 -0.28
N GLU A 432 15.35 -0.94 -0.06
CA GLU A 432 15.95 -1.91 -0.99
C GLU A 432 15.26 -1.90 -2.37
N LYS A 433 13.92 -1.92 -2.40
CA LYS A 433 13.16 -1.85 -3.66
C LYS A 433 13.37 -0.54 -4.40
N MET A 434 13.45 0.59 -3.68
CA MET A 434 13.78 1.87 -4.28
C MET A 434 15.17 1.82 -4.92
N MET A 435 16.18 1.28 -4.23
CA MET A 435 17.55 1.15 -4.74
C MET A 435 17.63 0.29 -6.01
N LEU A 436 16.83 -0.78 -6.11
CA LEU A 436 16.75 -1.61 -7.32
C LEU A 436 16.25 -0.82 -8.55
N LEU A 437 15.30 0.10 -8.36
CA LEU A 437 14.81 0.95 -9.44
C LEU A 437 15.88 1.93 -9.94
N VAL A 438 16.76 2.41 -9.04
CA VAL A 438 17.89 3.30 -9.37
C VAL A 438 19.01 2.59 -10.11
N GLN A 439 19.15 1.28 -9.90
CA GLN A 439 20.31 0.50 -10.35
C GLN A 439 20.54 0.60 -11.86
N SER A 440 19.45 0.56 -12.66
CA SER A 440 19.57 0.65 -14.13
C SER A 440 20.09 2.01 -14.60
N ALA A 441 19.67 3.10 -13.95
CA ALA A 441 20.14 4.44 -14.25
C ALA A 441 21.62 4.60 -13.88
N VAL A 442 22.04 4.12 -12.71
CA VAL A 442 23.43 4.16 -12.26
C VAL A 442 24.35 3.35 -13.18
N GLN A 443 23.92 2.18 -13.64
CA GLN A 443 24.66 1.39 -14.63
C GLN A 443 24.84 2.15 -15.95
N SER A 444 23.79 2.84 -16.42
CA SER A 444 23.87 3.66 -17.64
C SER A 444 24.85 4.84 -17.47
N ILE A 445 24.90 5.44 -16.29
CA ILE A 445 25.84 6.53 -15.98
C ILE A 445 27.28 6.01 -16.00
N PHE A 446 27.55 4.86 -15.35
CA PHE A 446 28.88 4.27 -15.35
C PHE A 446 29.36 3.91 -16.76
N ALA A 447 28.48 3.36 -17.60
CA ALA A 447 28.80 3.07 -19.00
C ALA A 447 29.18 4.35 -19.77
N HIS A 448 28.45 5.45 -19.56
CA HIS A 448 28.74 6.73 -20.20
C HIS A 448 30.06 7.35 -19.71
N ILE A 449 30.30 7.35 -18.38
CA ILE A 449 31.57 7.79 -17.79
C ILE A 449 32.73 6.96 -18.36
N GLY A 450 32.57 5.64 -18.48
CA GLY A 450 33.56 4.75 -19.08
C GLY A 450 33.87 5.11 -20.53
N SER A 451 32.84 5.29 -21.37
CA SER A 451 33.03 5.68 -22.78
C SER A 451 33.73 7.03 -22.93
N ARG A 452 33.32 8.03 -22.15
CA ARG A 452 33.92 9.37 -22.16
C ARG A 452 35.39 9.35 -21.71
N THR A 453 35.68 8.61 -20.65
CA THR A 453 37.06 8.44 -20.14
C THR A 453 37.95 7.74 -21.18
N LEU A 454 37.40 6.78 -21.93
CA LEU A 454 38.12 6.12 -23.02
C LEU A 454 38.44 7.07 -24.18
N GLU A 455 37.53 7.97 -24.55
CA GLU A 455 37.78 8.98 -25.59
C GLU A 455 38.85 9.99 -25.17
N GLU A 456 38.73 10.53 -23.94
CA GLU A 456 39.72 11.44 -23.34
C GLU A 456 41.11 10.76 -23.26
N PHE A 457 41.15 9.47 -22.90
CA PHE A 457 42.37 8.66 -22.94
C PHE A 457 42.96 8.54 -24.35
N LYS A 458 42.12 8.21 -25.36
CA LYS A 458 42.59 8.04 -26.75
C LYS A 458 43.24 9.31 -27.28
N GLU A 459 42.67 10.47 -27.00
CA GLU A 459 43.24 11.78 -27.39
C GLU A 459 44.55 12.06 -26.66
N ALA A 460 44.58 11.89 -25.33
CA ALA A 460 45.77 12.11 -24.52
C ALA A 460 46.93 11.19 -24.93
N PHE A 461 46.63 9.90 -25.15
CA PHE A 461 47.60 8.92 -25.62
C PHE A 461 48.09 9.26 -27.03
N HIS A 462 47.20 9.61 -27.97
CA HIS A 462 47.59 10.01 -29.32
C HIS A 462 48.57 11.20 -29.31
N ASN A 463 48.32 12.19 -28.44
CA ASN A 463 49.19 13.36 -28.27
C ASN A 463 50.54 13.01 -27.63
N ALA A 464 50.55 12.16 -26.60
CA ALA A 464 51.78 11.67 -25.97
C ALA A 464 52.63 10.83 -26.94
N PHE A 465 51.96 10.03 -27.77
CA PHE A 465 52.57 9.15 -28.76
C PHE A 465 53.20 9.92 -29.93
N LYS A 466 52.58 11.03 -30.37
CA LYS A 466 53.16 11.96 -31.37
C LYS A 466 54.44 12.66 -30.89
N LYS A 467 54.57 12.90 -29.59
CA LYS A 467 55.73 13.59 -28.98
C LYS A 467 56.98 12.70 -28.80
N GLY A 468 56.98 11.47 -29.33
CA GLY A 468 58.18 10.63 -29.39
C GLY A 468 58.57 9.93 -28.08
N LYS A 469 57.71 9.93 -27.05
CA LYS A 469 57.95 9.18 -25.81
C LYS A 469 57.87 7.67 -26.05
N ASN A 470 58.58 6.89 -25.23
CA ASN A 470 58.51 5.43 -25.26
C ASN A 470 57.06 4.97 -25.02
N ALA A 471 56.53 4.14 -25.93
CA ALA A 471 55.10 3.88 -26.04
C ALA A 471 54.51 3.20 -24.80
N LYS A 472 55.27 2.27 -24.18
CA LYS A 472 54.86 1.58 -22.94
C LYS A 472 54.75 2.53 -21.75
N VAL A 473 55.80 3.32 -21.49
CA VAL A 473 55.82 4.28 -20.36
C VAL A 473 54.75 5.36 -20.50
N ALA A 474 54.45 5.79 -21.72
CA ALA A 474 53.37 6.74 -21.98
C ALA A 474 51.98 6.12 -21.78
N ALA A 475 51.80 4.84 -22.15
CA ALA A 475 50.56 4.11 -21.92
C ALA A 475 50.30 3.91 -20.42
N ASP A 476 51.30 3.43 -19.67
CA ASP A 476 51.17 3.11 -18.23
C ASP A 476 50.81 4.35 -17.41
N ASN A 477 51.52 5.47 -17.64
CA ASN A 477 51.24 6.73 -16.93
C ASN A 477 49.86 7.33 -17.27
N CYS A 478 49.43 7.24 -18.53
CA CYS A 478 48.10 7.71 -18.92
C CYS A 478 47.01 6.82 -18.32
N LYS A 479 47.22 5.51 -18.36
CA LYS A 479 46.28 4.52 -17.86
C LYS A 479 46.03 4.71 -16.36
N GLU A 480 47.06 4.88 -15.55
CA GLU A 480 46.89 5.13 -14.11
C GLU A 480 46.12 6.43 -13.82
N ALA A 481 46.46 7.52 -14.52
CA ALA A 481 45.80 8.81 -14.34
C ALA A 481 44.30 8.78 -14.73
N TRP A 482 43.97 8.13 -15.85
CA TRP A 482 42.59 8.07 -16.34
C TRP A 482 41.75 7.03 -15.61
N MET A 483 42.34 5.94 -15.12
CA MET A 483 41.66 5.01 -14.21
C MET A 483 41.33 5.68 -12.88
N LYS A 484 42.24 6.49 -12.33
CA LYS A 484 41.96 7.29 -11.14
C LYS A 484 40.84 8.32 -11.39
N SER A 485 40.87 9.01 -12.53
CA SER A 485 39.79 9.95 -12.89
C SER A 485 38.44 9.25 -13.09
N PHE A 486 38.43 8.00 -13.57
CA PHE A 486 37.21 7.19 -13.67
C PHE A 486 36.68 6.84 -12.28
N ASP A 487 37.55 6.36 -11.39
CA ASP A 487 37.20 6.00 -10.02
C ASP A 487 36.64 7.23 -9.25
N ASP A 488 37.25 8.41 -9.41
CA ASP A 488 36.79 9.68 -8.81
C ASP A 488 35.41 10.11 -9.36
N ARG A 489 35.20 10.03 -10.68
CA ARG A 489 33.90 10.36 -11.30
C ARG A 489 32.80 9.37 -10.92
N CYS A 490 33.14 8.10 -10.70
CA CYS A 490 32.18 7.10 -10.23
C CYS A 490 31.80 7.34 -8.76
N ALA A 491 32.74 7.76 -7.92
CA ALA A 491 32.49 8.01 -6.50
C ALA A 491 31.41 9.08 -6.25
N ASP A 492 31.33 10.10 -7.11
CA ASP A 492 30.32 11.16 -7.04
C ASP A 492 28.90 10.70 -7.42
N VAL A 493 28.78 9.52 -8.05
CA VAL A 493 27.51 8.93 -8.51
C VAL A 493 26.97 7.89 -7.51
N ILE A 494 27.82 7.30 -6.67
CA ILE A 494 27.43 6.22 -5.75
C ILE A 494 26.44 6.75 -4.70
N VAL A 495 25.18 6.37 -4.85
CA VAL A 495 24.13 6.51 -3.84
C VAL A 495 24.27 5.37 -2.85
N GLU A 496 24.27 5.65 -1.54
CA GLU A 496 24.58 4.68 -0.47
C GLU A 496 23.97 3.29 -0.70
N GLN A 497 24.81 2.25 -0.62
CA GLN A 497 24.42 0.83 -0.68
C GLN A 497 23.63 0.39 -1.92
N ALA A 498 23.56 1.17 -3.01
CA ALA A 498 23.20 0.59 -4.29
C ALA A 498 24.24 -0.51 -4.61
N ILE A 499 23.78 -1.65 -5.13
CA ILE A 499 24.63 -2.73 -5.63
C ILE A 499 25.33 -2.20 -6.89
N CYS A 500 26.37 -1.40 -6.68
CA CYS A 500 27.15 -0.77 -7.72
C CYS A 500 28.23 -1.76 -8.15
N ASN A 501 28.02 -2.43 -9.28
CA ASN A 501 29.07 -3.20 -9.96
C ASN A 501 30.07 -2.26 -10.66
N THR A 502 30.68 -1.34 -9.91
CA THR A 502 31.76 -0.48 -10.44
C THR A 502 32.94 -1.33 -10.94
N PHE A 503 33.15 -2.50 -10.34
CA PHE A 503 34.19 -3.44 -10.72
C PHE A 503 34.06 -3.94 -12.18
N GLU A 504 32.86 -4.34 -12.61
CA GLU A 504 32.65 -4.87 -13.97
C GLU A 504 32.88 -3.80 -15.04
N GLU A 505 32.38 -2.58 -14.82
CA GLU A 505 32.59 -1.47 -15.75
C GLU A 505 34.05 -1.00 -15.77
N ARG A 506 34.72 -1.03 -14.62
CA ARG A 506 36.16 -0.76 -14.52
C ARG A 506 36.99 -1.77 -15.30
N GLU A 507 36.68 -3.06 -15.21
CA GLU A 507 37.35 -4.10 -15.99
C GLU A 507 37.07 -3.98 -17.50
N LYS A 508 35.85 -3.59 -17.89
CA LYS A 508 35.52 -3.33 -19.31
C LYS A 508 36.35 -2.16 -19.86
N LEU A 509 36.43 -1.05 -19.12
CA LEU A 509 37.23 0.12 -19.50
C LEU A 509 38.71 -0.25 -19.63
N GLN A 510 39.23 -0.94 -18.61
CA GLN A 510 40.61 -1.43 -18.58
C GLN A 510 40.96 -2.28 -19.82
N ARG A 511 40.11 -3.26 -20.16
CA ARG A 511 40.30 -4.10 -21.36
C ARG A 511 40.24 -3.29 -22.65
N ALA A 512 39.35 -2.30 -22.73
CA ALA A 512 39.23 -1.44 -23.91
C ALA A 512 40.47 -0.54 -24.10
N ILE A 513 41.05 -0.03 -23.01
CA ILE A 513 42.30 0.72 -23.01
C ILE A 513 43.46 -0.16 -23.50
N ASP A 514 43.61 -1.35 -22.93
CA ASP A 514 44.70 -2.28 -23.26
C ASP A 514 44.67 -2.69 -24.73
N SER A 515 43.49 -3.05 -25.24
CA SER A 515 43.31 -3.37 -26.67
C SER A 515 43.65 -2.19 -27.59
N TYR A 516 43.28 -0.97 -27.22
CA TYR A 516 43.59 0.22 -28.04
C TYR A 516 45.10 0.50 -28.10
N VAL A 517 45.79 0.36 -26.98
CA VAL A 517 47.25 0.56 -26.90
C VAL A 517 47.98 -0.46 -27.76
N GLU A 518 47.60 -1.75 -27.67
CA GLU A 518 48.20 -2.82 -28.47
C GLU A 518 48.06 -2.54 -29.98
N VAL A 519 46.84 -2.22 -30.44
CA VAL A 519 46.58 -1.92 -31.85
C VAL A 519 47.42 -0.73 -32.34
N LYS A 520 47.57 0.32 -31.52
CA LYS A 520 48.36 1.50 -31.91
C LYS A 520 49.86 1.25 -31.92
N CYS A 521 50.37 0.43 -31.01
CA CYS A 521 51.77 0.01 -31.01
C CYS A 521 52.09 -0.81 -32.28
N LEU A 522 51.27 -1.82 -32.60
CA LEU A 522 51.42 -2.64 -33.81
C LEU A 522 51.36 -1.81 -35.10
N GLN A 523 50.46 -0.81 -35.17
CA GLN A 523 50.39 0.11 -36.31
C GLN A 523 51.66 0.95 -36.52
N LYS A 524 52.34 1.35 -35.43
CA LYS A 524 53.61 2.09 -35.51
C LYS A 524 54.75 1.18 -35.93
N GLU A 525 54.83 -0.02 -35.38
CA GLU A 525 55.81 -1.03 -35.79
C GLU A 525 55.66 -1.34 -37.28
N LYS A 526 54.42 -1.55 -37.76
CA LYS A 526 54.13 -1.73 -39.19
C LYS A 526 54.65 -0.57 -40.05
N LYS A 527 54.33 0.68 -39.69
CA LYS A 527 54.83 1.86 -40.43
C LYS A 527 56.35 2.03 -40.36
N GLY A 528 56.96 1.63 -39.26
CA GLY A 528 58.42 1.60 -39.11
C GLY A 528 59.05 0.60 -40.06
N LEU A 529 58.53 -0.63 -40.08
CA LEU A 529 58.92 -1.69 -41.00
C LEU A 529 58.73 -1.27 -42.47
N GLU A 530 57.59 -0.70 -42.84
CA GLU A 530 57.35 -0.18 -44.20
C GLU A 530 58.38 0.88 -44.61
N LYS A 531 58.78 1.79 -43.69
CA LYS A 531 59.83 2.78 -43.96
C LYS A 531 61.22 2.16 -44.08
N VAL A 532 61.58 1.21 -43.23
CA VAL A 532 62.87 0.51 -43.29
C VAL A 532 62.99 -0.28 -44.58
N VAL A 533 61.92 -1.00 -44.96
CA VAL A 533 61.84 -1.74 -46.23
C VAL A 533 61.92 -0.78 -47.43
N ALA A 534 61.25 0.38 -47.38
CA ALA A 534 61.32 1.39 -48.44
C ALA A 534 62.71 2.03 -48.58
N ILE A 535 63.45 2.23 -47.48
CA ILE A 535 64.82 2.75 -47.50
C ILE A 535 65.81 1.69 -48.00
N GLY A 536 65.57 0.40 -47.69
CA GLY A 536 66.39 -0.71 -48.18
C GLY A 536 66.18 -1.04 -49.67
N LEU A 537 65.01 -0.75 -50.24
CA LEU A 537 64.62 -1.06 -51.62
C LEU A 537 64.75 0.13 -52.59
N ALA A 538 65.85 0.87 -52.53
CA ALA A 538 66.21 1.84 -53.58
C ALA A 538 66.47 1.19 -54.98
N GLY A 539 66.13 -0.07 -55.18
CA GLY A 539 66.10 -0.76 -56.46
C GLY A 539 65.06 -1.89 -56.50
N ALA A 540 63.96 -1.65 -57.24
CA ALA A 540 63.16 -2.64 -57.97
C ALA A 540 62.48 -3.83 -57.23
N ALA A 541 61.74 -3.61 -56.13
CA ALA A 541 60.69 -4.56 -55.71
C ALA A 541 59.51 -3.87 -54.99
N ILE A 542 58.27 -4.34 -55.23
CA ILE A 542 57.07 -3.93 -54.51
C ILE A 542 56.81 -4.96 -53.40
N VAL A 543 56.83 -4.51 -52.14
CA VAL A 543 56.54 -5.34 -50.96
C VAL A 543 55.25 -4.84 -50.31
N THR A 544 54.31 -5.74 -50.05
CA THR A 544 53.06 -5.45 -49.32
C THR A 544 53.11 -6.11 -47.94
N VAL A 545 52.94 -5.31 -46.88
CA VAL A 545 52.93 -5.79 -45.48
C VAL A 545 51.49 -5.92 -44.99
N GLY A 546 51.09 -7.14 -44.62
CA GLY A 546 49.79 -7.46 -44.02
C GLY A 546 49.92 -7.74 -42.53
N VAL A 547 48.89 -7.42 -41.74
CA VAL A 547 48.78 -7.82 -40.33
C VAL A 547 47.53 -8.66 -40.20
N VAL A 548 47.67 -9.93 -39.81
CA VAL A 548 46.56 -10.85 -39.53
C VAL A 548 46.79 -11.43 -38.14
N GLY A 549 45.83 -11.24 -37.23
CA GLY A 549 45.82 -11.92 -35.93
C GLY A 549 46.99 -11.60 -34.98
N GLY A 550 47.55 -10.39 -35.01
CA GLY A 550 48.59 -9.98 -34.06
C GLY A 550 50.02 -10.32 -34.46
N THR A 551 50.24 -10.93 -35.64
CA THR A 551 51.57 -11.13 -36.24
C THR A 551 51.73 -10.30 -37.51
N ALA A 552 52.90 -9.70 -37.69
CA ALA A 552 53.24 -8.96 -38.91
C ALA A 552 53.78 -9.93 -39.96
N ALA A 553 53.13 -10.03 -41.13
CA ALA A 553 53.55 -10.88 -42.23
C ALA A 553 54.04 -10.02 -43.41
N LEU A 554 55.21 -10.35 -43.94
CA LEU A 554 55.86 -9.68 -45.08
C LEU A 554 55.69 -10.55 -46.34
N ALA A 555 55.03 -10.03 -47.38
CA ALA A 555 54.96 -10.67 -48.69
C ALA A 555 55.71 -9.83 -49.73
N ALA A 556 56.72 -10.40 -50.36
CA ALA A 556 57.52 -9.74 -51.41
C ALA A 556 57.22 -10.39 -52.76
N GLY A 557 56.79 -9.60 -53.75
CA GLY A 557 56.52 -10.07 -55.12
C GLY A 557 57.46 -9.43 -56.13
N VAL A 558 58.10 -10.23 -56.99
CA VAL A 558 58.93 -9.76 -58.10
C VAL A 558 58.11 -9.78 -59.38
N MET A 559 57.93 -8.63 -60.04
CA MET A 559 57.29 -8.55 -61.36
C MET A 559 58.28 -9.01 -62.43
N SER A 560 57.99 -10.13 -63.10
CA SER A 560 58.83 -10.67 -64.17
C SER A 560 58.65 -9.87 -65.47
N GLY A 561 59.58 -8.95 -65.73
CA GLY A 561 59.86 -8.40 -67.06
C GLY A 561 61.00 -9.19 -67.72
N SER A 562 60.77 -9.62 -68.95
CA SER A 562 61.56 -10.57 -69.75
C SER A 562 63.07 -10.30 -69.82
N PHE A 563 63.91 -11.20 -69.29
CA PHE A 563 65.29 -11.45 -69.75
C PHE A 563 65.75 -12.86 -69.32
N PRO A 564 66.38 -13.67 -70.19
CA PRO A 564 66.92 -14.98 -69.81
C PRO A 564 68.35 -14.84 -69.29
N ALA A 565 68.78 -15.84 -68.50
CA ALA A 565 70.12 -16.06 -67.95
C ALA A 565 70.45 -15.39 -66.61
N LEU A 566 70.18 -16.12 -65.52
CA LEU A 566 71.14 -16.46 -64.45
C LEU A 566 70.35 -17.15 -63.32
N ALA A 567 70.25 -18.48 -63.40
CA ALA A 567 69.65 -19.35 -62.40
C ALA A 567 70.52 -19.50 -61.12
N GLY A 568 71.04 -18.38 -60.60
CA GLY A 568 71.91 -18.38 -59.41
C GLY A 568 71.77 -17.17 -58.48
N GLY A 569 70.87 -16.21 -58.77
CA GLY A 569 70.82 -14.92 -58.07
C GLY A 569 69.57 -14.62 -57.22
N ALA A 570 68.54 -15.47 -57.23
CA ALA A 570 67.27 -15.15 -56.55
C ALA A 570 67.26 -15.44 -55.03
N LEU A 571 68.09 -16.39 -54.56
CA LEU A 571 68.26 -16.72 -53.14
C LEU A 571 69.03 -15.66 -52.32
N PRO A 572 70.13 -15.04 -52.80
CA PRO A 572 70.89 -14.10 -51.97
C PRO A 572 70.19 -12.76 -51.73
N ALA A 573 69.34 -12.27 -52.65
CA ALA A 573 68.61 -11.02 -52.45
C ALA A 573 67.49 -11.15 -51.40
N ALA A 574 66.78 -12.28 -51.39
CA ALA A 574 65.78 -12.58 -50.36
C ALA A 574 66.42 -12.84 -48.98
N ALA A 575 67.58 -13.53 -48.96
CA ALA A 575 68.33 -13.76 -47.73
C ALA A 575 68.84 -12.46 -47.09
N VAL A 576 69.36 -11.50 -47.89
CA VAL A 576 69.84 -10.20 -47.38
C VAL A 576 68.70 -9.37 -46.78
N VAL A 577 67.48 -9.44 -47.34
CA VAL A 577 66.30 -8.74 -46.80
C VAL A 577 65.79 -9.38 -45.50
N VAL A 578 65.88 -10.71 -45.38
CA VAL A 578 65.51 -11.42 -44.14
C VAL A 578 66.55 -11.20 -43.03
N ASP A 579 67.85 -11.20 -43.36
CA ASP A 579 68.93 -11.00 -42.37
C ASP A 579 68.98 -9.56 -41.84
N THR A 580 68.74 -8.56 -42.71
CA THR A 580 68.65 -7.14 -42.29
C THR A 580 67.36 -6.85 -41.51
N ALA A 581 66.27 -7.58 -41.76
CA ALA A 581 65.04 -7.49 -40.96
C ALA A 581 65.17 -8.20 -39.60
N ALA A 582 65.85 -9.35 -39.54
CA ALA A 582 66.09 -10.11 -38.31
C ALA A 582 67.05 -9.40 -37.34
N THR A 583 68.08 -8.71 -37.87
CA THR A 583 69.01 -7.91 -37.04
C THR A 583 68.38 -6.62 -36.50
N ALA A 584 67.35 -6.07 -37.15
CA ALA A 584 66.65 -4.88 -36.68
C ALA A 584 65.55 -5.17 -35.63
N LEU A 585 65.01 -6.40 -35.57
CA LEU A 585 63.88 -6.80 -34.72
C LEU A 585 64.05 -8.25 -34.19
N PRO A 586 64.70 -8.46 -33.04
CA PRO A 586 65.04 -9.81 -32.54
C PRO A 586 63.84 -10.66 -32.07
N ASN A 587 62.62 -10.10 -32.00
CA ASN A 587 61.44 -10.78 -31.45
C ASN A 587 60.29 -10.99 -32.48
N ALA A 588 60.54 -10.81 -33.78
CA ALA A 588 59.52 -11.00 -34.82
C ALA A 588 59.77 -12.28 -35.64
N VAL A 589 58.72 -13.07 -35.89
CA VAL A 589 58.78 -14.24 -36.80
C VAL A 589 58.66 -13.73 -38.24
N VAL A 590 59.75 -13.77 -39.00
CA VAL A 590 59.79 -13.34 -40.40
C VAL A 590 59.56 -14.56 -41.31
N THR A 591 58.49 -14.56 -42.09
CA THR A 591 58.19 -15.61 -43.08
C THR A 591 58.26 -15.01 -44.48
N ALA A 592 59.10 -15.57 -45.36
CA ALA A 592 59.21 -15.17 -46.76
C ALA A 592 58.43 -16.18 -47.64
N VAL A 593 57.53 -15.67 -48.49
CA VAL A 593 56.81 -16.49 -49.48
C VAL A 593 57.17 -16.00 -50.87
N VAL A 594 57.73 -16.89 -51.69
CA VAL A 594 58.05 -16.61 -53.11
C VAL A 594 56.96 -17.23 -53.98
N THR A 595 56.12 -16.42 -54.62
CA THR A 595 55.14 -16.90 -55.59
C THR A 595 55.61 -16.61 -57.02
N GLY A 596 55.82 -17.66 -57.82
CA GLY A 596 56.05 -17.55 -59.26
C GLY A 596 54.74 -17.72 -60.03
N ALA A 597 54.42 -16.78 -60.93
CA ALA A 597 53.30 -16.93 -61.86
C ALA A 597 53.81 -17.48 -63.19
N THR A 598 53.26 -18.60 -63.66
CA THR A 598 53.36 -19.03 -65.06
C THR A 598 51.99 -18.90 -65.74
N ALA A 599 52.00 -18.64 -67.05
CA ALA A 599 50.88 -18.09 -67.83
C ALA A 599 49.66 -19.01 -68.06
N ALA A 600 49.38 -19.95 -67.16
CA ALA A 600 48.17 -20.76 -67.22
C ALA A 600 47.63 -21.03 -65.80
N GLY A 601 46.90 -20.06 -65.25
CA GLY A 601 45.70 -20.28 -64.42
C GLY A 601 45.73 -21.23 -63.21
N ALA A 602 46.87 -21.55 -62.59
CA ALA A 602 46.91 -22.35 -61.35
C ALA A 602 47.91 -21.78 -60.33
N LEU A 603 47.39 -21.41 -59.15
CA LEU A 603 48.20 -21.12 -57.95
C LEU A 603 48.76 -22.46 -57.43
N ILE A 604 50.06 -22.70 -57.60
CA ILE A 604 50.76 -23.78 -56.90
C ILE A 604 51.21 -23.23 -55.55
N ALA A 605 50.73 -23.83 -54.44
CA ALA A 605 51.22 -23.53 -53.10
C ALA A 605 52.66 -24.03 -52.96
N GLY A 606 53.62 -23.11 -52.89
CA GLY A 606 55.02 -23.41 -52.55
C GLY A 606 55.20 -23.55 -51.03
N GLU A 607 56.09 -24.44 -50.61
CA GLU A 607 56.39 -24.74 -49.20
C GLU A 607 56.84 -23.50 -48.42
N SER A 608 56.22 -23.29 -47.26
CA SER A 608 56.66 -22.32 -46.27
C SER A 608 57.84 -22.88 -45.47
N VAL A 609 59.02 -22.26 -45.56
CA VAL A 609 60.11 -22.54 -44.63
C VAL A 609 60.02 -21.53 -43.48
N ALA A 610 59.60 -22.00 -42.30
CA ALA A 610 59.63 -21.23 -41.07
C ALA A 610 61.04 -21.35 -40.44
N PHE A 611 61.72 -20.23 -40.25
CA PHE A 611 62.90 -20.19 -39.38
C PHE A 611 62.47 -19.78 -37.97
N SER A 612 62.69 -20.68 -37.00
CA SER A 612 62.56 -20.37 -35.57
C SER A 612 63.79 -19.58 -35.10
N PRO A 613 63.63 -18.47 -34.36
CA PRO A 613 64.76 -17.90 -33.65
C PRO A 613 65.07 -18.78 -32.42
N HIS A 614 66.35 -18.88 -32.08
CA HIS A 614 66.80 -19.35 -30.76
C HIS A 614 66.79 -18.20 -29.76
#